data_AF-A0A077FAX2-F1
#
_entry.id   AF-A0A077FAX2-F1
#
_cell.length_a   1.000
_cell.length_b   1.000
_cell.length_c   1.000
_cell.angle_alpha   90.00
_cell.angle_beta   90.00
_cell.angle_gamma   90.00
#
_symmetry.space_group_name_H-M   'P 1'
#
loop_
_entity.id
_entity.type
_entity.pdbx_description
1 polymer ?
#
loop_
_entity_poly.entity_id
_entity_poly.type
_entity_poly.pdbx_seq_one_letter_code
_entity_poly.pdbx_strand_id
1 'polypeptide(L)'
;MADGLLERRPYQDNPPRHEYHLTEAGRDLRPVILTLMSWGARHTSGSDKVALIDQSTGKPVALALTDANTGKPITREEHQLQVAENADELTQWRLRTGQSYRQADAQAHLIAD
;
A
#
# COMPACT_ATOMS: atom_id res chain seq x y z
N MET A 1 -9.41 20.42 -5.51
CA MET A 1 -9.37 19.34 -6.54
C MET A 1 -8.92 18.08 -5.84
N ALA A 2 -9.48 16.93 -6.19
CA ALA A 2 -9.27 15.63 -5.51
C ALA A 2 -7.79 15.38 -5.17
N ASP A 3 -7.45 15.42 -3.88
CA ASP A 3 -6.23 15.01 -3.16
C ASP A 3 -4.86 15.10 -3.84
N GLY A 4 -4.73 15.89 -4.92
CA GLY A 4 -3.50 16.05 -5.68
C GLY A 4 -3.11 14.86 -6.57
N LEU A 5 -3.96 13.84 -6.73
CA LEU A 5 -3.61 12.61 -7.51
C LEU A 5 -3.86 12.74 -9.01
N LEU A 6 -4.89 13.51 -9.38
CA LEU A 6 -5.30 13.72 -10.76
C LEU A 6 -5.36 15.20 -11.07
N GLU A 7 -4.87 15.57 -12.25
CA GLU A 7 -5.10 16.87 -12.85
C GLU A 7 -6.17 16.76 -13.94
N ARG A 8 -7.07 17.74 -13.97
CA ARG A 8 -8.17 17.80 -14.94
C ARG A 8 -7.78 18.76 -16.06
N ARG A 9 -7.71 18.26 -17.29
CA ARG A 9 -7.33 19.06 -18.48
C ARG A 9 -8.49 19.11 -19.47
N PRO A 10 -8.92 20.29 -19.95
CA PRO A 10 -9.91 20.38 -21.02
C PRO A 10 -9.28 19.87 -22.34
N TYR A 11 -10.03 19.04 -23.09
CA TYR A 11 -9.60 18.58 -24.43
C TYR A 11 -10.62 18.89 -25.52
N GLN A 12 -11.83 19.32 -25.17
CA GLN A 12 -12.88 19.68 -26.10
C GLN A 12 -13.73 20.77 -25.46
N ASP A 13 -14.09 21.81 -26.22
CA ASP A 13 -14.88 22.94 -25.69
C ASP A 13 -16.37 22.90 -26.07
N ASN A 14 -16.76 22.11 -27.08
CA ASN A 14 -18.16 22.02 -27.51
C ASN A 14 -18.57 20.60 -27.97
N PRO A 15 -19.29 19.82 -27.14
CA PRO A 15 -19.56 20.07 -25.72
C PRO A 15 -18.26 20.06 -24.89
N PRO A 16 -18.19 20.76 -23.74
CA PRO A 16 -17.02 20.72 -22.86
C PRO A 16 -16.68 19.30 -22.40
N ARG A 17 -15.45 18.83 -22.64
CA ARG A 17 -14.93 17.55 -22.15
C ARG A 17 -13.55 17.72 -21.53
N HIS A 18 -13.28 16.87 -20.55
CA HIS A 18 -12.04 16.87 -19.79
C HIS A 18 -11.47 15.47 -19.73
N GLU A 19 -10.15 15.41 -19.71
CA GLU A 19 -9.36 14.21 -19.46
C GLU A 19 -8.66 14.35 -18.10
N TYR A 20 -8.36 13.20 -17.50
CA TYR A 20 -7.73 13.12 -16.18
C TYR A 20 -6.36 12.48 -16.33
N HIS A 21 -5.34 13.24 -15.95
CA HIS A 21 -3.96 12.77 -15.99
C HIS A 21 -3.47 12.53 -14.57
N LEU A 22 -2.63 11.51 -14.40
CA LEU A 22 -1.94 11.30 -13.13
C LEU A 22 -0.94 12.43 -12.91
N THR A 23 -0.98 12.99 -11.70
CA THR A 23 0.11 13.83 -11.18
C THR A 23 1.31 12.94 -10.81
N GLU A 24 2.40 13.55 -10.33
CA GLU A 24 3.51 12.80 -9.74
C GLU A 24 3.04 11.91 -8.58
N ALA A 25 2.33 12.48 -7.60
CA ALA A 25 1.74 11.73 -6.49
C ALA A 25 0.79 10.62 -6.97
N GLY A 26 0.04 10.85 -8.06
CA GLY A 26 -0.81 9.83 -8.67
C GLY A 26 -0.02 8.66 -9.25
N ARG A 27 1.14 8.91 -9.88
CA ARG A 27 2.02 7.84 -10.41
C ARG A 27 2.66 7.04 -9.28
N ASP A 28 3.01 7.69 -8.17
CA ASP A 28 3.62 7.05 -7.01
C ASP A 28 2.69 6.07 -6.28
N LEU A 29 1.38 6.10 -6.56
CA LEU A 29 0.43 5.09 -6.04
C LEU A 29 0.51 3.74 -6.74
N ARG A 30 1.24 3.61 -7.87
CA ARG A 30 1.30 2.37 -8.64
C ARG A 30 1.70 1.14 -7.78
N PRO A 31 2.71 1.17 -6.89
CA PRO A 31 3.05 0.02 -6.05
C PRO A 31 1.89 -0.41 -5.14
N VAL A 32 1.14 0.54 -4.56
CA VAL A 32 -0.01 0.25 -3.68
C VAL A 32 -1.10 -0.50 -4.44
N ILE A 33 -1.43 -0.04 -5.65
CA ILE A 33 -2.43 -0.68 -6.52
C ILE A 33 -2.00 -2.12 -6.86
N LEU A 34 -0.72 -2.32 -7.19
CA LEU A 34 -0.19 -3.65 -7.51
C LEU A 34 -0.24 -4.60 -6.30
N THR A 35 0.09 -4.12 -5.09
CA THR A 35 -0.02 -4.91 -3.86
C THR A 35 -1.46 -5.32 -3.58
N LEU A 36 -2.43 -4.40 -3.76
CA LEU A 36 -3.85 -4.72 -3.62
C LEU A 36 -4.31 -5.75 -4.65
N MET A 37 -3.87 -5.63 -5.91
CA MET A 37 -4.15 -6.61 -6.96
C MET A 37 -3.62 -8.00 -6.59
N SER A 38 -2.38 -8.10 -6.09
CA SER A 38 -1.79 -9.37 -5.66
C SER A 38 -2.49 -9.97 -4.44
N TRP A 39 -2.95 -9.15 -3.50
CA TRP A 39 -3.82 -9.61 -2.41
C TRP A 39 -5.16 -10.16 -2.95
N GLY A 40 -5.81 -9.41 -3.83
CA GLY A 40 -7.08 -9.83 -4.44
C GLY A 40 -6.95 -11.17 -5.16
N ALA A 41 -5.91 -11.32 -5.99
CA ALA A 41 -5.58 -12.56 -6.69
C ALA A 41 -5.49 -13.80 -5.77
N ARG A 42 -5.05 -13.62 -4.52
CA ARG A 42 -4.95 -14.72 -3.53
C ARG A 42 -6.25 -15.00 -2.77
N HIS A 43 -7.14 -14.03 -2.64
CA HIS A 43 -8.23 -14.09 -1.66
C HIS A 43 -9.63 -13.88 -2.25
N THR A 44 -9.75 -13.55 -3.53
CA THR A 44 -11.04 -13.29 -4.20
C THR A 44 -11.22 -14.20 -5.41
N SER A 45 -12.46 -14.60 -5.69
CA SER A 45 -12.77 -15.38 -6.89
C SER A 45 -12.80 -14.48 -8.14
N GLY A 46 -12.21 -14.93 -9.24
CA GLY A 46 -12.23 -14.22 -10.54
C GLY A 46 -11.18 -13.11 -10.70
N SER A 47 -10.27 -12.95 -9.73
CA SER A 47 -9.11 -12.05 -9.81
C SER A 47 -7.87 -12.67 -10.48
N ASP A 48 -7.99 -13.90 -10.98
CA ASP A 48 -7.00 -14.61 -11.79
C ASP A 48 -6.99 -14.17 -13.28
N LYS A 49 -7.95 -13.33 -13.68
CA LYS A 49 -8.12 -12.84 -15.06
C LYS A 49 -7.09 -11.79 -15.48
N VAL A 50 -6.37 -11.20 -14.52
CA VAL A 50 -5.36 -10.16 -14.76
C VAL A 50 -4.11 -10.48 -13.94
N ALA A 51 -2.95 -10.49 -14.58
CA ALA A 51 -1.67 -10.74 -13.93
C ALA A 51 -0.64 -9.67 -14.33
N LEU A 52 0.22 -9.29 -13.37
CA LEU A 52 1.42 -8.53 -13.69
C LEU A 52 2.46 -9.48 -14.27
N ILE A 53 2.95 -9.17 -15.48
CA ILE A 53 4.03 -9.91 -16.13
C ILE A 53 5.26 -9.03 -16.30
N ASP A 54 6.42 -9.66 -16.29
CA ASP A 54 7.65 -9.05 -16.79
C ASP A 54 7.61 -9.10 -18.33
N GLN A 55 7.68 -7.94 -18.98
CA GLN A 55 7.59 -7.84 -20.44
C GLN A 55 8.75 -8.52 -21.17
N SER A 56 9.93 -8.59 -20.55
CA SER A 56 11.13 -9.18 -21.14
C SER A 56 11.10 -10.71 -21.09
N THR A 57 10.52 -11.28 -20.03
CA THR A 57 10.48 -12.75 -19.83
C THR A 57 9.12 -13.37 -20.12
N GLY A 58 8.06 -12.58 -20.16
CA GLY A 58 6.67 -13.03 -20.26
C GLY A 58 6.14 -13.74 -19.00
N LYS A 59 6.91 -13.79 -17.91
CA LYS A 59 6.57 -14.55 -16.71
C LYS A 59 5.78 -13.70 -15.70
N PRO A 60 4.89 -14.33 -14.89
CA PRO A 60 4.23 -13.64 -13.78
C PRO A 60 5.22 -13.05 -12.79
N VAL A 61 4.92 -11.84 -12.30
CA VAL A 61 5.72 -11.17 -11.27
C VAL A 61 5.23 -11.58 -9.89
N ALA A 62 6.14 -12.12 -9.08
CA ALA A 62 5.95 -12.25 -7.64
C ALA A 62 6.32 -10.92 -6.97
N LEU A 63 5.30 -10.19 -6.48
CA LEU A 63 5.54 -8.95 -5.75
C LEU A 63 6.16 -9.24 -4.38
N ALA A 64 7.23 -8.54 -4.05
CA ALA A 64 7.88 -8.54 -2.75
C ALA A 64 8.09 -7.09 -2.27
N LEU A 65 7.97 -6.87 -0.96
CA LEU A 65 8.40 -5.63 -0.32
C LEU A 65 9.83 -5.84 0.17
N THR A 66 10.72 -4.97 -0.26
CA THR A 66 12.15 -5.03 0.06
C THR A 66 12.58 -3.67 0.59
N ASP A 67 13.35 -3.65 1.67
CA ASP A 67 14.02 -2.45 2.14
C ASP A 67 15.13 -2.09 1.15
N ALA A 68 14.98 -0.97 0.46
CA ALA A 68 15.92 -0.53 -0.56
C ALA A 68 17.32 -0.22 0.00
N ASN A 69 17.45 0.06 1.30
CA ASN A 69 18.75 0.38 1.91
C ASN A 69 19.57 -0.89 2.17
N THR A 70 18.91 -1.99 2.53
CA THR A 70 19.58 -3.25 2.92
C THR A 70 19.43 -4.36 1.89
N GLY A 71 18.48 -4.24 0.96
CA GLY A 71 18.11 -5.28 0.00
C GLY A 71 17.34 -6.45 0.62
N LYS A 72 16.98 -6.39 1.91
CA LYS A 72 16.27 -7.47 2.61
C LYS A 72 14.75 -7.36 2.46
N PRO A 73 14.02 -8.48 2.46
CA PRO A 73 12.57 -8.45 2.54
C PRO A 73 12.07 -7.73 3.80
N ILE A 74 11.03 -6.93 3.65
CA ILE A 74 10.34 -6.31 4.79
C ILE A 74 9.42 -7.33 5.42
N THR A 75 9.68 -7.68 6.69
CA THR A 75 8.94 -8.67 7.48
C THR A 75 8.47 -8.06 8.80
N ARG A 76 7.51 -8.71 9.48
CA ARG A 76 7.03 -8.23 10.80
C ARG A 76 8.04 -8.47 11.91
N GLU A 77 8.91 -9.46 11.74
CA GLU A 77 9.88 -9.93 12.71
C GLU A 77 11.13 -9.03 12.71
N GLU A 78 11.54 -8.54 11.54
CA GLU A 78 12.77 -7.75 11.38
C GLU A 78 12.52 -6.25 11.20
N HIS A 79 11.28 -5.82 10.94
CA HIS A 79 10.93 -4.41 10.73
C HIS A 79 9.77 -3.98 11.63
N GLN A 80 9.96 -2.85 12.32
CA GLN A 80 8.95 -2.26 13.19
C GLN A 80 8.65 -0.82 12.80
N LEU A 81 7.42 -0.39 13.05
CA LEU A 81 7.04 1.01 12.92
C LEU A 81 7.50 1.78 14.16
N GLN A 82 8.25 2.87 13.95
CA GLN A 82 8.63 3.81 15.00
C GLN A 82 7.85 5.11 14.85
N VAL A 83 7.47 5.69 15.98
CA VAL A 83 6.85 7.02 16.04
C VAL A 83 7.95 8.07 16.10
N ALA A 84 7.87 9.09 15.26
CA ALA A 84 8.79 10.21 15.35
C ALA A 84 8.60 10.96 16.67
N GLU A 85 9.70 11.48 17.25
CA GLU A 85 9.67 12.21 18.52
C GLU A 85 8.76 13.45 18.48
N ASN A 86 8.57 14.02 17.30
CA ASN A 86 7.74 15.20 17.04
C ASN A 86 6.31 14.87 16.58
N ALA A 87 5.86 13.61 16.69
CA ALA A 87 4.50 13.24 16.29
C ALA A 87 3.44 13.95 17.15
N ASP A 88 2.31 14.30 16.54
CA ASP A 88 1.19 14.93 17.25
C ASP A 88 0.56 14.01 18.32
N GLU A 89 -0.19 14.62 19.24
CA GLU A 89 -0.81 13.89 20.36
C GLU A 89 -1.72 12.74 19.89
N LEU A 90 -2.42 12.91 18.77
CA LEU A 90 -3.30 11.91 18.20
C LEU A 90 -2.53 10.70 17.68
N THR A 91 -1.40 10.92 17.00
CA THR A 91 -0.52 9.86 16.50
C THR A 91 0.13 9.11 17.66
N GLN A 92 0.60 9.84 18.68
CA GLN A 92 1.11 9.24 19.90
C GLN A 92 0.04 8.38 20.61
N TRP A 93 -1.20 8.87 20.69
CA TRP A 93 -2.32 8.12 21.27
C TRP A 93 -2.65 6.85 20.48
N ARG A 94 -2.78 6.94 19.14
CA ARG A 94 -3.08 5.79 18.26
C ARG A 94 -2.08 4.66 18.45
N LEU A 95 -0.81 5.00 18.64
CA LEU A 95 0.27 4.03 18.78
C LEU A 95 0.30 3.42 20.18
N ARG A 96 0.16 4.23 21.23
CA ARG A 96 0.06 3.73 22.62
C ARG A 96 -1.11 2.76 22.77
N THR A 97 -2.30 3.17 22.33
CA THR A 97 -3.51 2.34 22.37
C THR A 97 -3.35 1.09 21.50
N GLY A 98 -2.79 1.22 20.29
CA GLY A 98 -2.55 0.09 19.39
C GLY A 98 -1.44 -0.88 19.86
N GLN A 99 -0.50 -0.45 20.70
CA GLN A 99 0.48 -1.33 21.34
C GLN A 99 -0.16 -2.14 22.48
N SER A 100 -1.02 -1.53 23.29
CA SER A 100 -1.75 -2.22 24.36
C SER A 100 -2.62 -3.36 23.83
N TYR A 101 -3.31 -3.16 22.69
CA TYR A 101 -4.09 -4.23 22.05
C TYR A 101 -3.21 -5.38 21.54
N ARG A 102 -2.09 -5.08 20.86
CA ARG A 102 -1.19 -6.11 20.33
C ARG A 102 -0.48 -6.91 21.43
N GLN A 103 -0.15 -6.28 22.56
CA GLN A 103 0.41 -6.98 23.73
C GLN A 103 -0.63 -7.86 24.42
N ALA A 104 -1.88 -7.40 24.55
CA ALA A 104 -2.96 -8.20 25.13
C ALA A 104 -3.26 -9.46 24.29
N ASP A 105 -3.32 -9.33 22.95
CA ASP A 105 -3.53 -10.47 22.04
C ASP A 105 -2.35 -11.47 22.09
N ALA A 106 -1.10 -10.98 22.12
CA ALA A 106 0.07 -11.84 22.23
C ALA A 106 0.14 -12.59 23.58
N GLN A 107 -0.27 -11.93 24.67
CA GLN A 107 -0.30 -12.52 26.01
C GLN A 107 -1.45 -13.53 26.16
N ALA A 108 -2.59 -13.31 25.50
CA ALA A 108 -3.70 -14.25 25.44
C ALA A 108 -3.33 -15.55 24.69
N HIS A 109 -2.53 -15.46 23.62
CA HIS A 109 -2.02 -16.64 22.91
C HIS A 109 -1.02 -17.47 23.73
N LEU A 110 -0.27 -16.86 24.66
CA LEU A 110 0.71 -17.55 25.51
C LEU A 110 0.10 -18.25 26.74
N ILE A 111 -1.14 -17.93 27.12
CA ILE A 111 -1.84 -18.51 28.28
C ILE A 111 -2.82 -19.62 27.85
N ALA A 112 -3.05 -19.76 26.54
CA ALA A 112 -3.99 -20.73 25.96
C ALA A 112 -3.34 -22.08 25.56
N ASP A 113 -2.04 -22.25 25.79
CA ASP A 113 -1.26 -23.50 25.64
C ASP A 113 -0.80 -24.04 27.01
#